data_AF-A0A5V9GQ92-F1
#
_entry.id   AF-A0A5V9GQ92-F1
#
_cell.length_a   1.000
_cell.length_b   1.000
_cell.length_c   1.000
_cell.angle_alpha   90.00
_cell.angle_beta   90.00
_cell.angle_gamma   90.00
#
_symmetry.space_group_name_H-M   'P 1'
#
loop_
_entity.id
_entity.type
_entity.pdbx_description
1 polymer ?
#
loop_
_entity_poly.entity_id
_entity_poly.type
_entity_poly.pdbx_seq_one_letter_code
_entity_poly.pdbx_strand_id
1 'polypeptide(L)'
;MDKDYINDGSLSEKWKYRFSFYDQHGFPGFWKVSPEYKQAFKALKPRQRLTIQINFIAFFFSWIYLFVLGLWKKAIIVILLGIVAIFIGALIGVNILGLVVAAYVGVNTNKWFYEKEVKGINTWSL
;
A
#
# COMPACT_ATOMS: atom_id res chain seq x y z
N MET A 1 -2.90 -2.49 -20.18
CA MET A 1 -2.91 -1.01 -20.08
C MET A 1 -1.61 -0.53 -20.68
N ASP A 2 -1.60 0.67 -21.26
CA ASP A 2 -0.36 1.23 -21.79
C ASP A 2 0.62 1.47 -20.64
N LYS A 3 1.89 1.12 -20.83
CA LYS A 3 2.91 1.11 -19.76
C LYS A 3 3.55 2.49 -19.60
N ASP A 4 2.74 3.53 -19.65
CA ASP A 4 3.18 4.92 -19.71
C ASP A 4 4.06 5.29 -18.51
N TYR A 5 3.79 4.70 -17.34
CA TYR A 5 4.56 4.88 -16.11
C TYR A 5 6.03 4.41 -16.21
N ILE A 6 6.39 3.60 -17.20
CA ILE A 6 7.80 3.20 -17.42
C ILE A 6 8.63 4.39 -17.87
N ASN A 7 8.04 5.25 -18.70
CA ASN A 7 8.69 6.44 -19.27
C ASN A 7 8.52 7.69 -18.40
N ASP A 8 7.72 7.61 -17.34
CA ASP A 8 7.53 8.71 -16.39
C ASP A 8 8.82 8.96 -15.58
N GLY A 9 9.45 10.11 -15.82
CA GLY A 9 10.65 10.56 -15.13
C GLY A 9 10.42 10.98 -13.68
N SER A 10 9.17 11.22 -13.27
CA SER A 10 8.82 11.54 -11.88
C SER A 10 8.80 10.30 -10.97
N LEU A 11 8.66 9.11 -11.56
CA LEU A 11 8.65 7.85 -10.83
C LEU A 11 10.06 7.29 -10.69
N SER A 12 10.45 6.99 -9.45
CA SER A 12 11.67 6.22 -9.17
C SER A 12 11.61 4.82 -9.78
N GLU A 13 12.76 4.22 -10.08
CA GLU A 13 12.87 2.83 -10.52
C GLU A 13 12.21 1.83 -9.55
N LYS A 14 12.22 2.13 -8.24
CA LYS A 14 11.53 1.32 -7.24
C LYS A 14 10.01 1.32 -7.43
N TRP A 15 9.43 2.45 -7.85
CA TRP A 15 8.00 2.55 -8.15
C TRP A 15 7.66 1.83 -9.43
N LYS A 16 8.43 2.05 -10.51
CA LYS A 16 8.28 1.33 -11.77
C LYS A 16 8.33 -0.19 -11.56
N TYR A 17 9.30 -0.68 -10.78
CA TYR A 17 9.40 -2.10 -10.43
C TYR A 17 8.14 -2.65 -9.75
N ARG A 18 7.58 -1.93 -8.77
CA ARG A 18 6.35 -2.34 -8.08
C ARG A 18 5.16 -2.36 -9.05
N PHE A 19 5.04 -1.33 -9.87
CA PHE A 19 3.94 -1.17 -10.83
C PHE A 19 3.98 -2.26 -11.90
N SER A 20 5.16 -2.56 -12.44
CA SER A 20 5.33 -3.66 -13.40
C SER A 20 4.98 -5.01 -12.81
N PHE A 21 5.35 -5.28 -11.55
CA PHE A 21 4.95 -6.51 -10.89
C PHE A 21 3.41 -6.63 -10.78
N TYR A 22 2.74 -5.54 -10.40
CA TYR A 22 1.28 -5.52 -10.27
C TYR A 22 0.52 -5.56 -11.59
N ASP A 23 1.06 -4.95 -12.63
CA ASP A 23 0.50 -4.99 -13.98
C ASP A 23 0.59 -6.41 -14.57
N GLN A 24 1.70 -7.11 -14.32
CA GLN A 24 1.92 -8.46 -14.83
C GLN A 24 1.19 -9.55 -14.04
N HIS A 25 1.14 -9.46 -12.71
CA HIS A 25 0.68 -10.56 -11.85
C HIS A 25 -0.54 -10.22 -10.99
N GLY A 26 -1.05 -8.99 -11.13
CA GLY A 26 -2.06 -8.43 -10.23
C GLY A 26 -1.51 -8.18 -8.82
N PHE A 27 -2.42 -8.04 -7.87
CA PHE A 27 -2.11 -7.85 -6.45
C PHE A 27 -3.16 -8.54 -5.58
N PRO A 28 -2.88 -8.79 -4.28
CA PRO A 28 -3.83 -9.41 -3.38
C PRO A 28 -5.13 -8.60 -3.30
N GLY A 29 -6.25 -9.26 -3.57
CA GLY A 29 -7.57 -8.73 -3.25
C GLY A 29 -7.85 -8.88 -1.75
N PHE A 30 -8.91 -8.22 -1.28
CA PHE A 30 -9.29 -8.26 0.14
C PHE A 30 -9.62 -9.69 0.61
N TRP A 31 -10.29 -10.49 -0.22
CA TRP A 31 -10.75 -11.84 0.14
C TRP A 31 -9.98 -12.99 -0.51
N LYS A 32 -9.27 -12.72 -1.62
CA LYS A 32 -8.62 -13.76 -2.42
C LYS A 32 -7.29 -13.26 -2.95
N VAL A 33 -6.29 -14.13 -2.87
CA VAL A 33 -5.00 -13.98 -3.53
C VAL A 33 -4.99 -14.93 -4.72
N SER A 34 -4.75 -14.41 -5.92
CA SER A 34 -4.68 -15.27 -7.10
C SER A 34 -3.52 -16.27 -6.98
N PRO A 35 -3.68 -17.52 -7.46
CA PRO A 35 -2.58 -18.48 -7.52
C PRO A 35 -1.37 -17.94 -8.28
N GLU A 36 -1.62 -17.19 -9.37
CA GLU A 36 -0.61 -16.52 -10.18
C GLU A 36 0.23 -15.53 -9.36
N TYR A 37 -0.40 -14.60 -8.65
CA TYR A 37 0.31 -13.66 -7.77
C TYR A 37 1.15 -14.42 -6.74
N LYS A 38 0.54 -15.45 -6.11
CA LYS A 38 1.20 -16.22 -5.05
C LYS A 38 2.44 -16.94 -5.59
N GLN A 39 2.39 -17.48 -6.80
CA GLN A 39 3.53 -18.15 -7.43
C GLN A 39 4.61 -17.14 -7.81
N ALA A 40 4.25 -16.04 -8.49
CA ALA A 40 5.18 -14.99 -8.89
C ALA A 40 5.89 -14.37 -7.68
N PHE A 41 5.14 -14.06 -6.61
CA PHE A 41 5.68 -13.49 -5.39
C PHE A 41 6.63 -14.44 -4.64
N LYS A 42 6.36 -15.75 -4.69
CA LYS A 42 7.26 -16.77 -4.12
C LYS A 42 8.56 -16.90 -4.89
N ALA A 43 8.54 -16.71 -6.21
CA ALA A 43 9.73 -16.76 -7.06
C ALA A 43 10.69 -15.57 -6.84
N LEU A 44 10.22 -14.47 -6.25
CA LEU A 44 11.07 -13.31 -5.94
C LEU A 44 12.14 -13.62 -4.90
N LYS A 45 13.32 -13.00 -5.06
CA LYS A 45 14.37 -12.96 -4.03
C LYS A 45 13.85 -12.23 -2.78
N PRO A 46 14.37 -12.51 -1.57
CA PRO A 46 13.87 -11.90 -0.33
C PRO A 46 13.77 -10.36 -0.35
N ARG A 47 14.77 -9.66 -0.89
CA ARG A 47 14.76 -8.18 -0.99
C ARG A 47 13.70 -7.65 -1.96
N GLN A 48 13.49 -8.34 -3.08
CA GLN A 48 12.45 -8.02 -4.05
C GLN A 48 11.07 -8.22 -3.45
N ARG A 49 10.88 -9.36 -2.76
CA ARG A 49 9.67 -9.66 -2.03
C ARG A 49 9.31 -8.56 -1.05
N LEU A 50 10.28 -8.12 -0.24
CA LEU A 50 10.08 -7.03 0.72
C LEU A 50 9.72 -5.70 0.04
N THR A 51 10.33 -5.42 -1.12
CA THR A 51 10.06 -4.21 -1.92
C THR A 51 8.61 -4.14 -2.41
N ILE A 52 8.04 -5.29 -2.82
CA ILE A 52 6.64 -5.42 -3.24
C ILE A 52 5.70 -5.43 -2.03
N GLN A 53 6.06 -6.17 -0.98
CA GLN A 53 5.18 -6.49 0.14
C GLN A 53 4.88 -5.30 1.05
N ILE A 54 5.87 -4.45 1.34
CA ILE A 54 5.70 -3.38 2.32
C ILE A 54 6.35 -2.08 1.86
N ASN A 55 5.68 -0.99 2.17
CA ASN A 55 6.24 0.34 2.11
C ASN A 55 6.66 0.77 3.51
N PHE A 56 7.96 0.72 3.80
CA PHE A 56 8.50 1.09 5.11
C PHE A 56 8.23 2.56 5.48
N ILE A 57 8.24 3.47 4.50
CA ILE A 57 7.96 4.88 4.76
C ILE A 57 6.50 5.01 5.19
N ALA A 58 5.57 4.37 4.48
CA ALA A 58 4.17 4.36 4.86
C ALA A 58 3.90 3.62 6.20
N PHE A 59 4.70 2.61 6.54
CA PHE A 59 4.58 1.96 7.85
C PHE A 59 4.87 2.94 8.99
N PHE A 60 6.00 3.64 8.94
CA PHE A 60 6.39 4.57 10.02
C PHE A 60 5.72 5.96 9.93
N PHE A 61 5.41 6.44 8.72
CA PHE A 61 4.88 7.78 8.46
C PHE A 61 3.46 7.78 7.86
N SER A 62 2.78 6.63 7.87
CA SER A 62 1.34 6.41 7.62
C SER A 62 0.64 7.49 6.78
N TRP A 63 -0.29 8.24 7.37
CA TRP A 63 -1.12 9.22 6.67
C TRP A 63 -0.33 10.40 6.10
N ILE A 64 0.79 10.79 6.74
CA ILE A 64 1.67 11.86 6.24
C ILE A 64 2.22 11.46 4.89
N TYR A 65 2.75 10.23 4.78
CA TYR A 65 3.29 9.75 3.52
C TYR A 65 2.20 9.51 2.47
N LEU A 66 0.98 9.13 2.87
CA LEU A 66 -0.14 9.05 1.94
C LEU A 66 -0.49 10.41 1.33
N PHE A 67 -0.41 11.51 2.08
CA PHE A 67 -0.56 12.85 1.51
C PHE A 67 0.56 13.20 0.51
N VAL A 68 1.81 12.83 0.82
CA VAL A 68 2.94 13.02 -0.11
C VAL A 68 2.70 12.30 -1.44
N LEU A 69 2.10 11.11 -1.42
CA LEU A 69 1.73 10.35 -2.63
C LEU A 69 0.44 10.86 -3.31
N GLY A 70 -0.23 11.87 -2.76
CA GLY A 70 -1.51 12.37 -3.26
C GLY A 70 -2.71 11.43 -2.99
N LEU A 71 -2.57 10.47 -2.08
CA LEU A 71 -3.62 9.55 -1.63
C LEU A 71 -4.48 10.17 -0.51
N TRP A 72 -4.87 11.44 -0.68
CA TRP A 72 -5.47 12.26 0.37
C TRP A 72 -6.76 11.67 0.97
N LYS A 73 -7.62 11.03 0.15
CA LYS A 73 -8.83 10.36 0.64
C LYS A 73 -8.51 9.24 1.63
N LYS A 74 -7.54 8.39 1.28
CA LYS A 74 -7.09 7.29 2.14
C LYS A 74 -6.36 7.81 3.38
N ALA A 75 -5.59 8.88 3.25
CA ALA A 75 -4.95 9.54 4.38
C ALA A 75 -5.98 10.00 5.44
N ILE A 76 -7.09 10.61 5.03
CA ILE A 76 -8.19 11.01 5.93
C ILE A 76 -8.80 9.79 6.62
N ILE A 77 -9.11 8.71 5.90
CA ILE A 77 -9.67 7.49 6.51
C ILE A 77 -8.69 6.87 7.50
N VAL A 78 -7.39 6.84 7.19
CA VAL A 78 -6.35 6.33 8.10
C VAL A 78 -6.26 7.17 9.38
N ILE A 79 -6.42 8.50 9.30
CA ILE A 79 -6.48 9.37 10.49
C ILE A 79 -7.70 9.01 11.35
N LEU A 80 -8.88 8.86 10.75
CA LEU A 80 -10.10 8.48 11.46
C LEU A 80 -9.96 7.11 12.14
N LEU A 81 -9.38 6.12 11.44
CA LEU A 81 -9.06 4.82 12.01
C LEU A 81 -8.06 4.92 13.17
N GLY A 82 -7.06 5.80 13.07
CA GLY A 82 -6.12 6.07 14.15
C GLY A 82 -6.79 6.62 15.40
N ILE A 83 -7.72 7.56 15.25
CA ILE A 83 -8.51 8.11 16.37
C ILE A 83 -9.34 7.01 17.04
N VAL A 84 -10.05 6.20 16.24
CA VAL A 84 -10.85 5.06 16.75
C VAL A 84 -9.96 4.05 17.46
N ALA A 85 -8.79 3.73 16.90
CA ALA A 85 -7.82 2.81 17.50
C ALA A 85 -7.30 3.31 18.87
N ILE A 86 -7.03 4.61 18.99
CA ILE A 86 -6.63 5.23 20.28
C ILE A 86 -7.77 5.12 21.29
N PHE A 87 -9.00 5.45 20.89
CA PHE A 87 -10.16 5.39 21.77
C PHE A 87 -10.41 3.97 22.29
N ILE A 88 -10.42 2.97 21.40
CA ILE A 88 -10.57 1.56 21.79
C ILE A 88 -9.39 1.11 22.65
N GLY A 89 -8.16 1.47 22.27
CA GLY A 89 -6.97 1.12 23.02
C GLY A 89 -6.98 1.66 24.46
N ALA A 90 -7.52 2.86 24.66
CA ALA A 90 -7.72 3.44 25.98
C ALA A 90 -8.77 2.67 26.81
N LEU A 91 -9.86 2.21 26.18
CA LEU A 91 -10.91 1.43 26.87
C LEU A 91 -10.44 0.04 27.32
N ILE A 92 -9.60 -0.62 26.53
CA ILE A 92 -9.13 -1.99 26.83
C ILE A 92 -7.75 -2.03 27.51
N GLY A 93 -7.10 -0.88 27.70
CA GLY A 93 -5.78 -0.78 28.30
C GLY A 93 -4.62 -1.29 27.43
N VAL A 94 -4.83 -1.49 26.13
CA VAL A 94 -3.83 -2.04 25.19
C VAL A 94 -3.85 -1.25 23.88
N ASN A 95 -2.71 -0.65 23.50
CA ASN A 95 -2.60 0.16 22.27
C ASN A 95 -1.92 -0.58 21.10
N ILE A 96 -2.31 -1.84 20.86
CA ILE A 96 -1.80 -2.63 19.72
C ILE A 96 -2.42 -2.19 18.39
N LEU A 97 -3.61 -1.58 18.44
CA LEU A 97 -4.40 -1.23 17.26
C LEU A 97 -3.70 -0.18 16.38
N GLY A 98 -2.96 0.76 16.97
CA GLY A 98 -2.14 1.71 16.20
C GLY A 98 -1.10 1.03 15.32
N LEU A 99 -0.43 0.00 15.86
CA LEU A 99 0.55 -0.79 15.11
C LEU A 99 -0.10 -1.61 13.99
N VAL A 100 -1.31 -2.15 14.22
CA VAL A 100 -2.10 -2.86 13.21
C VAL A 100 -2.47 -1.94 12.06
N VAL A 101 -2.93 -0.72 12.35
CA VAL A 101 -3.25 0.30 11.34
C VAL A 101 -1.99 0.66 10.54
N ALA A 102 -0.86 0.92 11.20
CA ALA A 102 0.41 1.23 10.55
C ALA A 102 0.88 0.08 9.63
N ALA A 103 0.83 -1.17 10.10
CA ALA A 103 1.14 -2.37 9.32
C ALA A 103 0.26 -2.47 8.08
N TYR A 104 -1.05 -2.29 8.25
CA TYR A 104 -2.01 -2.34 7.17
C TYR A 104 -1.78 -1.24 6.11
N VAL A 105 -1.47 -0.02 6.53
CA VAL A 105 -1.09 1.08 5.62
C VAL A 105 0.21 0.74 4.87
N GLY A 106 1.21 0.24 5.59
CA GLY A 106 2.50 -0.19 5.03
C GLY A 106 2.34 -1.21 3.89
N VAL A 107 1.53 -2.25 4.08
CA VAL A 107 1.37 -3.31 3.08
C VAL A 107 0.49 -2.92 1.88
N ASN A 108 -0.42 -1.97 2.04
CA ASN A 108 -1.34 -1.57 0.97
C ASN A 108 -0.90 -0.34 0.16
N THR A 109 -0.02 0.51 0.71
CA THR A 109 0.35 1.78 0.06
C THR A 109 0.91 1.59 -1.35
N ASN A 110 1.70 0.54 -1.58
CA ASN A 110 2.26 0.28 -2.91
C ASN A 110 1.16 0.03 -3.95
N LYS A 111 0.14 -0.75 -3.57
CA LYS A 111 -1.04 -1.04 -4.39
C LYS A 111 -1.87 0.23 -4.61
N TRP A 112 -2.17 0.98 -3.56
CA TRP A 112 -2.99 2.19 -3.69
C TRP A 112 -2.36 3.23 -4.60
N PHE A 113 -1.03 3.38 -4.53
CA PHE A 113 -0.32 4.29 -5.41
C PHE A 113 -0.34 3.79 -6.87
N TYR A 114 -0.20 2.48 -7.09
CA TYR A 114 -0.39 1.89 -8.42
C TYR A 114 -1.80 2.13 -8.98
N GLU A 115 -2.84 1.92 -8.16
CA GLU A 115 -4.22 2.17 -8.55
C GLU A 115 -4.45 3.65 -8.93
N LYS A 116 -3.87 4.58 -8.19
CA LYS A 116 -3.94 6.02 -8.50
C LYS A 116 -3.21 6.35 -9.80
N GLU A 117 -1.92 6.03 -9.89
CA GLU A 117 -1.07 6.50 -11.00
C GLU A 117 -1.36 5.77 -12.30
N VAL A 118 -1.62 4.46 -12.24
CA VAL A 118 -1.80 3.65 -13.45
C VAL A 118 -3.27 3.56 -13.84
N LYS A 119 -4.18 3.38 -12.87
CA LYS A 119 -5.61 3.16 -13.13
C LYS A 119 -6.48 4.41 -12.95
N GLY A 120 -5.93 5.52 -12.47
CA GLY A 120 -6.71 6.71 -12.15
C GLY A 120 -7.67 6.53 -10.97
N ILE A 121 -7.51 5.47 -10.17
CA ILE A 121 -8.43 5.09 -9.09
C ILE A 121 -7.93 5.70 -7.77
N ASN A 122 -8.60 6.75 -7.30
CA ASN A 122 -8.36 7.35 -5.98
C ASN A 122 -9.67 7.46 -5.18
N THR A 123 -9.99 6.40 -4.46
CA THR A 123 -11.26 6.18 -3.73
C THR A 123 -11.08 6.28 -2.21
N TRP A 124 -12.21 6.32 -1.50
CA TRP A 124 -12.29 6.28 -0.03
C TRP A 124 -12.11 4.88 0.56
N SER A 125 -12.09 3.82 -0.26
CA SER A 125 -11.88 2.45 0.21
C SER A 125 -10.43 2.22 0.65
N LEU A 126 -10.23 1.39 1.65
CA LEU A 126 -8.90 0.89 2.03
C LEU A 126 -8.67 -0.51 1.45
#